data_AF-A0A9C9DBL5-F1
#
_entry.id   AF-A0A9C9DBL5-F1
#
_cell.length_a   1.000
_cell.length_b   1.000
_cell.length_c   1.000
_cell.angle_alpha   90.00
_cell.angle_beta   90.00
_cell.angle_gamma   90.00
#
_symmetry.space_group_name_H-M   'P 1'
#
loop_
_entity.id
_entity.type
_entity.pdbx_description
1 polymer ?
#
loop_
_entity_poly.entity_id
_entity_poly.type
_entity_poly.pdbx_seq_one_letter_code
_entity_poly.pdbx_strand_id
1 'polypeptide(L)' 'MITRWLAKIPLGPLILAAIFMALAPFRPEPHLWQKLTMLANGELHRAVDIFDLFWHSALIVLVLLKLTLGKRASLSD' A
#
# COMPACT_ATOMS: atom_id res chain seq x y z
N MET A 1 4.06 -20.83 0.41
CA MET A 1 3.48 -20.61 -0.94
C MET A 1 3.50 -19.13 -1.33
N ILE A 2 2.85 -18.22 -0.59
CA ILE A 2 2.81 -16.76 -0.88
C ILE A 2 4.18 -16.04 -0.77
N THR A 3 5.01 -16.41 0.20
CA THR A 3 6.32 -15.76 0.45
C THR A 3 7.30 -15.90 -0.72
N ARG A 4 7.26 -17.03 -1.45
CA ARG A 4 8.10 -17.26 -2.64
C ARG A 4 7.73 -16.32 -3.79
N TRP A 5 6.45 -16.00 -3.95
CA TRP A 5 5.99 -15.01 -4.93
C TRP A 5 6.43 -13.60 -4.52
N LEU A 6 6.32 -13.28 -3.24
CA LEU A 6 6.72 -11.99 -2.67
C LEU A 6 8.22 -11.72 -2.83
N ALA A 7 9.05 -12.76 -2.72
CA ALA A 7 10.50 -12.68 -2.93
C ALA A 7 10.85 -12.23 -4.37
N LYS A 8 10.10 -12.71 -5.38
CA LYS A 8 10.35 -12.42 -6.81
C LYS A 8 10.02 -11.00 -7.25
N ILE A 9 9.20 -10.26 -6.51
CA ILE A 9 8.83 -8.88 -6.87
C ILE A 9 10.04 -7.96 -6.65
N PRO A 10 10.53 -7.20 -7.62
CA PRO A 10 11.68 -6.31 -7.39
C PRO A 10 11.29 -5.18 -6.43
N LEU A 11 12.08 -4.97 -5.35
CA LEU A 11 11.75 -4.03 -4.28
C LEU A 11 11.75 -2.57 -4.76
N GLY A 12 12.73 -2.17 -5.58
CA GLY A 12 12.86 -0.79 -6.07
C GLY A 12 11.63 -0.30 -6.84
N PRO A 13 11.22 -0.97 -7.93
CA PRO A 13 10.00 -0.63 -8.66
C PRO A 13 8.74 -0.69 -7.81
N LEU A 14 8.66 -1.65 -6.88
CA LEU A 14 7.52 -1.75 -5.96
C LEU A 14 7.41 -0.54 -5.03
N ILE A 15 8.53 -0.09 -4.45
CA ILE A 15 8.56 1.12 -3.60
C ILE A 15 8.18 2.35 -4.43
N LEU A 16 8.72 2.49 -5.65
CA LEU A 16 8.40 3.60 -6.53
C LEU A 16 6.90 3.63 -6.83
N ALA A 17 6.33 2.51 -7.26
CA ALA A 17 4.90 2.38 -7.54
C ALA A 17 4.04 2.66 -6.29
N ALA A 18 4.47 2.21 -5.11
CA ALA A 18 3.77 2.49 -3.86
C ALA A 18 3.73 3.98 -3.52
N ILE A 19 4.84 4.70 -3.73
CA ILE A 19 4.90 6.16 -3.53
C ILE A 19 3.97 6.87 -4.50
N PHE A 20 4.02 6.52 -5.80
CA PHE A 20 3.14 7.11 -6.80
C PHE A 20 1.66 6.85 -6.50
N MET A 21 1.30 5.63 -6.13
CA MET A 21 -0.07 5.28 -5.79
C MET A 21 -0.54 5.99 -4.50
N ALA A 22 0.30 6.08 -3.47
CA ALA A 22 -0.06 6.73 -2.21
C ALA A 22 -0.28 8.24 -2.36
N LEU A 23 0.50 8.87 -3.25
CA LEU A 23 0.47 10.32 -3.49
C LEU A 23 -0.52 10.72 -4.60
N ALA A 24 -1.10 9.76 -5.33
CA ALA A 24 -2.08 10.06 -6.36
C ALA A 24 -3.44 10.44 -5.75
N PRO A 25 -4.15 11.42 -6.35
CA PRO A 25 -3.64 12.46 -7.24
C PRO A 25 -2.75 13.47 -6.47
N PHE A 26 -1.69 13.97 -7.11
CA PHE A 26 -0.73 14.87 -6.46
C PHE A 26 -1.29 16.25 -6.06
N ARG A 27 -2.43 16.65 -6.64
CA ARG A 27 -3.18 17.88 -6.32
C ARG A 27 -4.69 17.63 -6.48
N PRO A 28 -5.58 18.27 -5.69
CA PRO A 28 -5.28 19.22 -4.61
C PRO A 28 -4.63 18.56 -3.39
N GLU A 29 -5.13 17.40 -2.95
CA GLU A 29 -4.58 16.60 -1.85
C GLU A 29 -4.63 15.11 -2.22
N PRO A 30 -3.61 14.31 -1.85
CA PRO A 30 -3.62 12.87 -2.11
C PRO A 30 -4.84 12.18 -1.51
N HIS A 31 -5.48 11.31 -2.28
CA HIS A 31 -6.68 10.60 -1.84
C HIS A 31 -6.44 9.83 -0.55
N LEU A 32 -5.29 9.17 -0.42
CA LEU A 32 -4.94 8.41 0.79
C LEU A 32 -5.01 9.28 2.05
N TRP A 33 -4.47 10.50 1.99
CA TRP A 33 -4.46 11.41 3.13
C TRP A 33 -5.87 11.93 3.46
N GLN A 34 -6.65 12.27 2.44
CA GLN A 34 -8.04 12.65 2.62
C GLN A 34 -8.83 11.53 3.32
N LYS A 35 -8.69 10.27 2.86
CA LYS A 35 -9.42 9.14 3.45
C LYS A 35 -8.96 8.81 4.86
N LEU A 36 -7.67 8.95 5.17
CA LEU A 36 -7.16 8.79 6.54
C LEU A 36 -7.74 9.85 7.48
N THR A 37 -7.89 11.09 7.00
CA THR A 37 -8.51 12.18 7.77
C THR A 37 -9.99 11.90 8.01
N MET A 38 -10.72 11.48 6.97
CA MET A 38 -12.12 11.04 7.11
C MET A 38 -12.25 9.87 8.10
N LEU A 39 -11.33 8.91 8.07
CA LEU A 39 -11.32 7.78 9.00
C LEU A 39 -11.11 8.26 10.45
N ALA A 40 -10.15 9.15 10.67
CA ALA A 40 -9.86 9.71 12.00
C ALA A 40 -11.03 10.54 12.56
N ASN A 41 -11.76 11.23 11.70
CA ASN A 41 -12.93 12.02 12.07
C ASN A 41 -14.22 11.19 12.17
N GLY A 42 -14.18 9.89 11.82
CA GLY A 42 -15.35 9.02 11.80
C GLY A 42 -16.33 9.34 10.68
N GLU A 43 -15.88 9.91 9.57
CA GLU A 43 -16.70 10.30 8.40
C GLU A 43 -16.59 9.29 7.23
N LEU A 44 -15.74 8.26 7.37
CA LEU A 44 -15.48 7.26 6.33
C LEU A 44 -16.59 6.18 6.27
N HIS A 45 -17.77 6.55 5.81
CA HIS A 45 -18.94 5.64 5.77
C HIS A 45 -19.34 5.18 4.37
N ARG A 46 -18.96 5.92 3.33
CA ARG A 46 -19.34 5.57 1.95
C ARG A 46 -18.45 4.45 1.45
N ALA A 47 -19.05 3.43 0.84
CA ALA A 47 -18.31 2.28 0.30
C ALA A 47 -17.21 2.68 -0.68
N VAL A 48 -17.43 3.72 -1.49
CA VAL A 48 -16.42 4.25 -2.42
C VAL A 48 -15.21 4.83 -1.69
N ASP A 49 -15.40 5.51 -0.57
CA ASP A 49 -14.30 6.11 0.19
C ASP A 49 -13.48 5.04 0.93
N ILE A 50 -14.15 4.00 1.42
CA ILE A 50 -13.51 2.82 2.00
C ILE A 50 -12.70 2.08 0.93
N PHE A 51 -13.28 1.84 -0.24
CA PHE A 51 -12.57 1.21 -1.36
C PHE A 51 -11.36 2.04 -1.77
N ASP A 52 -11.50 3.36 -1.88
CA ASP A 52 -10.43 4.28 -2.27
C ASP A 52 -9.26 4.25 -1.28
N LEU A 53 -9.54 4.16 0.03
CA LEU A 53 -8.52 3.94 1.07
C LEU A 53 -7.75 2.64 0.85
N PHE A 54 -8.44 1.52 0.61
CA PHE A 54 -7.81 0.23 0.35
C PHE A 54 -7.00 0.24 -0.95
N TRP A 55 -7.54 0.86 -2.00
CA TRP A 55 -6.89 0.96 -3.30
C TRP A 55 -5.54 1.69 -3.20
N HIS A 56 -5.53 2.86 -2.56
CA HIS A 56 -4.31 3.66 -2.44
C HIS A 56 -3.30 3.07 -1.44
N SER A 57 -3.76 2.30 -0.46
CA SER A 57 -2.88 1.63 0.53
C SER A 57 -2.36 0.26 0.09
N ALA A 58 -2.92 -0.36 -0.96
CA ALA A 58 -2.60 -1.73 -1.38
C ALA A 58 -1.09 -1.95 -1.62
N LEU A 59 -0.43 -1.04 -2.34
CA LEU A 59 0.99 -1.16 -2.64
C LEU A 59 1.87 -0.89 -1.41
N ILE A 60 1.43 -0.03 -0.48
CA ILE A 60 2.12 0.19 0.80
C ILE A 60 2.10 -1.10 1.62
N VAL A 61 0.93 -1.72 1.75
CA VAL A 61 0.78 -3.01 2.45
C VAL A 61 1.67 -4.07 1.80
N LEU A 62 1.72 -4.12 0.47
CA LEU A 62 2.56 -5.07 -0.25
C LEU A 62 4.07 -4.84 0.02
N VAL A 63 4.53 -3.60 0.08
CA VAL A 63 5.91 -3.25 0.49
C VAL A 63 6.19 -3.74 1.91
N LEU A 64 5.31 -3.45 2.86
CA LEU A 64 5.47 -3.86 4.27
C LEU A 64 5.53 -5.38 4.41
N LEU A 65 4.65 -6.10 3.71
CA LEU A 65 4.67 -7.56 3.68
C LEU A 65 5.97 -8.08 3.08
N LYS A 66 6.47 -7.48 2.00
CA LYS A 66 7.75 -7.88 1.39
C LYS A 66 8.94 -7.65 2.32
N LEU A 67 8.98 -6.52 3.03
CA LEU A 67 10.08 -6.21 3.94
C LEU A 67 10.10 -7.12 5.18
N THR A 68 8.94 -7.49 5.69
CA THR A 68 8.81 -8.34 6.90
C THR A 68 8.88 -9.83 6.59
N LEU A 69 8.24 -10.29 5.51
CA LEU A 69 8.13 -11.71 5.16
C LEU A 69 9.09 -12.14 4.04
N GLY A 70 9.48 -11.22 3.14
CA GLY A 70 10.36 -11.53 2.02
C GLY A 70 11.81 -11.81 2.43
N LYS A 71 12.31 -11.16 3.49
CA LYS A 71 13.64 -11.43 4.07
C LYS A 71 13.74 -12.85 4.64
N ARG A 72 12.65 -13.39 5.19
CA ARG A 72 12.62 -14.77 5.73
C ARG A 72 12.73 -15.80 4.61
N ALA A 73 12.16 -15.53 3.44
CA ALA A 73 12.22 -16.45 2.30
C ALA A 73 13.62 -16.52 1.68
N SER A 74 14.37 -15.41 1.66
CA SER A 74 15.75 -15.39 1.12
C SER A 74 16.79 -15.96 2.09
N LEU A 75 16.44 -16.20 3.36
CA LEU A 75 17.34 -16.77 4.38
C LEU A 75 17.09 -18.26 4.61
N SER A 76 16.01 -18.81 4.04
CA SER A 76 15.63 -20.22 4.16
C SER A 76 15.98 -21.06 2.92
N ASP A 77 16.58 -20.43 1.91
CA ASP A 77 17.18 -21.06 0.73
C ASP A 77 18.68 -21.23 0.97
#